data_AF-A0A520J9R6-F1
#
_entry.id   AF-A0A520J9R6-F1
#
_cell.length_a   1.000
_cell.length_b   1.000
_cell.length_c   1.000
_cell.angle_alpha   90.00
_cell.angle_beta   90.00
_cell.angle_gamma   90.00
#
_symmetry.space_group_name_H-M   'P 1'
#
loop_
_entity.id
_entity.type
_entity.pdbx_description
1 polymer ?
#
loop_
_entity_poly.entity_id
_entity_poly.type
_entity_poly.pdbx_seq_one_letter_code
_entity_poly.pdbx_strand_id
1 'polypeptide(L)'
;MYLPCKTTLAALGAIGLVIMLPPARADVRDGVEAWGEGGYGTAVAMWRPAAEAGDADAQFDLAQAYMLGRGLPADRTVAAGWFHK
;
A
#
# COMPACT_ATOMS: atom_id res chain seq x y z
N MET A 1 30.34 -47.51 18.28
CA MET A 1 31.28 -47.67 17.16
C MET A 1 30.47 -47.53 15.87
N TYR A 2 30.62 -46.39 15.19
CA TYR A 2 30.27 -46.04 13.80
C TYR A 2 28.84 -46.25 13.23
N LEU A 3 28.15 -45.10 13.08
CA LEU A 3 27.18 -44.77 12.01
C LEU A 3 27.86 -44.81 10.62
N PRO A 4 27.14 -44.98 9.49
CA PRO A 4 26.34 -43.90 8.88
C PRO A 4 25.01 -44.35 8.25
N CYS A 5 23.88 -43.75 8.64
CA CYS A 5 23.35 -42.53 8.02
C CYS A 5 23.31 -42.62 6.48
N LYS A 6 22.18 -43.11 5.97
CA LYS A 6 21.83 -43.15 4.54
C LYS A 6 21.91 -41.73 3.95
N THR A 7 23.06 -41.42 3.37
CA THR A 7 23.31 -40.24 2.54
C THR A 7 23.36 -40.72 1.10
N THR A 8 22.23 -40.63 0.39
CA THR A 8 22.23 -40.75 -1.07
C THR A 8 21.24 -39.78 -1.67
N LEU A 9 21.78 -38.95 -2.56
CA LEU A 9 21.14 -38.09 -3.56
C LEU A 9 20.70 -36.71 -3.06
N ALA A 10 21.64 -35.78 -3.21
CA ALA A 10 21.37 -34.38 -3.48
C ALA A 10 20.30 -34.25 -4.59
N ALA A 11 19.11 -33.79 -4.22
CA ALA A 11 18.17 -33.17 -5.13
C ALA A 11 18.34 -31.65 -4.96
N LEU A 12 18.87 -31.01 -6.00
CA LEU A 12 18.85 -29.57 -6.18
C LEU A 12 17.38 -29.13 -6.22
N GLY A 13 16.91 -28.54 -5.13
CA GLY A 13 15.55 -28.02 -5.03
C GLY A 13 15.52 -26.93 -3.98
N ALA A 14 15.73 -25.69 -4.40
CA ALA A 14 15.58 -24.50 -3.58
C ALA A 14 14.12 -24.39 -3.10
N ILE A 15 13.81 -25.00 -1.95
CA ILE A 15 12.68 -24.62 -1.10
C ILE A 15 13.32 -23.73 -0.03
N GLY A 16 13.86 -22.57 -0.38
CA GLY A 16 13.02 -21.47 -0.86
C GLY A 16 12.33 -20.91 0.36
N LEU A 17 13.08 -20.15 1.15
CA LEU A 17 12.58 -19.24 2.17
C LEU A 17 11.24 -18.69 1.69
N VAL A 18 10.13 -19.14 2.27
CA VAL A 18 8.83 -18.50 2.06
C VAL A 18 8.97 -17.16 2.74
N ILE A 19 9.43 -16.19 1.94
CA ILE A 19 9.57 -14.80 2.28
C ILE A 19 8.21 -14.41 2.83
N MET A 20 8.16 -13.97 4.09
CA MET A 20 7.03 -13.17 4.55
C MET A 20 6.84 -12.09 3.50
N LEU A 21 5.77 -12.17 2.71
CA LEU A 21 5.28 -11.01 2.00
C LEU A 21 4.69 -10.14 3.11
N PRO A 22 5.36 -9.06 3.59
CA PRO A 22 4.59 -7.99 4.19
C PRO A 22 3.50 -7.66 3.16
N PRO A 23 2.23 -7.44 3.56
CA PRO A 23 1.26 -6.90 2.63
C PRO A 23 1.96 -5.73 1.96
N ALA A 24 2.14 -5.83 0.64
CA ALA A 24 2.81 -4.81 -0.12
C ALA A 24 2.16 -3.50 0.32
N ARG A 25 2.96 -2.53 0.79
CA ARG A 25 2.48 -1.23 1.25
C ARG A 25 1.34 -0.82 0.33
N ALA A 26 0.12 -0.66 0.87
CA ALA A 26 -1.07 -0.36 0.07
C ALA A 26 -0.68 0.76 -0.90
N ASP A 27 -0.66 0.44 -2.18
CA ASP A 27 -0.16 1.36 -3.17
C ASP A 27 -1.23 2.43 -3.41
N VAL A 28 -0.82 3.54 -4.02
CA VAL A 28 -1.77 4.62 -4.35
C VAL A 28 -2.93 4.10 -5.21
N ARG A 29 -2.64 3.06 -6.00
CA ARG A 29 -3.57 2.43 -6.95
C ARG A 29 -4.67 1.63 -6.25
N ASP A 30 -4.36 0.89 -5.19
CA ASP A 30 -5.34 0.20 -4.35
C ASP A 30 -6.35 1.21 -3.77
N GLY A 31 -5.87 2.41 -3.41
CA GLY A 31 -6.74 3.50 -2.96
C GLY A 31 -7.69 4.00 -4.05
N VAL A 32 -7.24 4.10 -5.31
CA VAL A 32 -8.08 4.49 -6.45
C VAL A 32 -9.14 3.44 -6.75
N GLU A 33 -8.80 2.15 -6.64
CA GLU A 33 -9.77 1.06 -6.77
C GLU A 33 -10.85 1.16 -5.70
N ALA A 34 -10.45 1.29 -4.42
CA ALA A 34 -11.39 1.48 -3.31
C ALA A 34 -12.29 2.72 -3.52
N TRP A 35 -11.75 3.80 -4.09
CA TRP A 35 -12.52 4.98 -4.43
C TRP A 35 -13.60 4.70 -5.49
N GLY A 36 -13.26 3.93 -6.52
CA GLY A 36 -14.20 3.51 -7.57
C GLY A 36 -15.37 2.68 -7.04
N GLU A 37 -15.13 1.87 -6.02
CA GLU A 37 -16.15 1.07 -5.33
C GLU A 37 -17.00 1.87 -4.33
N GLY A 38 -16.67 3.14 -4.10
CA GLY A 38 -17.33 4.00 -3.11
C GLY A 38 -16.74 3.89 -1.69
N GLY A 39 -15.67 3.12 -1.52
CA GLY A 39 -14.89 2.99 -0.29
C GLY A 39 -14.00 4.20 0.01
N TYR A 40 -14.57 5.41 0.02
CA TYR A 40 -13.81 6.66 0.11
C TYR A 40 -12.96 6.79 1.39
N GLY A 41 -13.46 6.31 2.53
CA GLY A 41 -12.69 6.31 3.78
C GLY A 41 -11.46 5.40 3.70
N THR A 42 -11.60 4.25 3.04
CA THR A 42 -10.51 3.30 2.80
C THR A 42 -9.48 3.90 1.84
N ALA A 43 -9.94 4.49 0.73
CA ALA A 43 -9.07 5.18 -0.24
C ALA A 43 -8.22 6.27 0.42
N VAL A 44 -8.86 7.15 1.19
CA VAL A 44 -8.18 8.19 1.98
C VAL A 44 -7.14 7.60 2.94
N ALA A 45 -7.47 6.50 3.61
CA ALA A 45 -6.55 5.86 4.55
C ALA A 45 -5.32 5.27 3.85
N MET A 46 -5.47 4.76 2.62
CA MET A 46 -4.38 4.24 1.80
C MET A 46 -3.52 5.35 1.22
N TRP A 47 -4.12 6.45 0.75
CA TRP A 47 -3.38 7.58 0.17
C TRP A 47 -2.61 8.39 1.19
N ARG A 48 -3.15 8.59 2.40
CA ARG A 48 -2.51 9.44 3.42
C ARG A 48 -1.03 9.13 3.69
N PRO A 49 -0.60 7.89 3.95
CA PRO A 49 0.83 7.61 4.17
C PRO A 49 1.69 7.89 2.93
N ALA A 50 1.19 7.62 1.72
CA ALA A 50 1.91 7.94 0.48
C ALA A 50 2.00 9.46 0.25
N ALA A 51 0.90 10.19 0.51
CA ALA A 51 0.85 11.64 0.41
C ALA A 51 1.80 12.32 1.41
N GLU A 52 1.89 11.79 2.62
CA GLU A 52 2.84 12.20 3.64
C GLU A 52 4.29 11.90 3.25
N ALA A 53 4.52 10.83 2.49
CA ALA A 53 5.84 10.48 1.94
C ALA A 53 6.24 11.33 0.72
N GLY A 54 5.36 12.21 0.22
CA GLY A 54 5.65 13.07 -0.93
C GLY A 54 5.20 12.51 -2.28
N ASP A 55 4.37 11.46 -2.29
CA ASP A 55 3.83 10.92 -3.54
C ASP A 55 2.79 11.89 -4.12
N ALA A 56 3.06 12.39 -5.32
CA ALA A 56 2.26 13.42 -5.96
C ALA A 56 0.84 12.94 -6.32
N ASP A 57 0.69 11.67 -6.72
CA ASP A 57 -0.61 11.10 -7.07
C ASP A 57 -1.46 10.96 -5.80
N ALA A 58 -0.87 10.46 -4.71
CA ALA A 58 -1.55 10.37 -3.42
C ALA A 58 -1.94 11.74 -2.84
N GLN A 59 -1.09 12.75 -3.00
CA GLN A 59 -1.38 14.12 -2.58
C GLN A 59 -2.56 14.70 -3.37
N PHE A 60 -2.56 14.49 -4.69
CA PHE A 60 -3.65 14.91 -5.57
C PHE A 60 -4.97 14.24 -5.19
N ASP A 61 -4.96 12.92 -4.99
CA ASP A 61 -6.15 12.16 -4.64
C ASP A 61 -6.70 12.51 -3.26
N LEU A 62 -5.82 12.72 -2.27
CA LEU A 62 -6.21 13.18 -0.94
C LEU A 62 -6.78 14.61 -0.98
N ALA A 63 -6.21 15.49 -1.80
CA ALA A 63 -6.75 16.84 -2.03
C ALA A 63 -8.15 16.77 -2.67
N GLN A 64 -8.36 15.89 -3.66
CA GLN A 64 -9.68 15.67 -4.24
C GLN A 64 -10.69 15.15 -3.21
N ALA A 65 -10.28 14.25 -2.33
CA ALA A 65 -11.13 13.76 -1.24
C ALA A 65 -11.62 14.91 -0.34
N TYR A 66 -10.73 15.84 0.01
CA TYR A 66 -11.08 17.07 0.75
C TYR A 66 -11.92 18.06 -0.07
N MET A 67 -11.72 18.16 -1.39
CA MET A 67 -12.56 19.03 -2.24
C MET A 67 -13.99 18.52 -2.36
N LEU A 68 -14.15 17.20 -2.46
CA LEU A 68 -15.44 16.54 -2.68
C LEU A 68 -16.16 16.17 -1.38
N GLY A 69 -15.48 16.21 -0.23
CA GLY A 69 -16.03 15.76 1.04
C GLY A 69 -16.31 14.25 1.06
N ARG A 70 -15.45 13.45 0.43
CA ARG A 70 -15.61 11.99 0.35
C ARG A 70 -14.58 11.30 1.23
N GLY A 71 -15.05 10.48 2.17
CA GLY A 71 -14.19 9.84 3.18
C GLY A 71 -13.63 10.81 4.23
N LEU A 72 -13.75 12.12 4.00
CA LEU A 72 -13.32 13.22 4.85
C LEU A 72 -14.34 14.37 4.76
N PRO A 73 -14.44 15.24 5.78
CA PRO A 73 -15.16 16.51 5.64
C PRO A 73 -14.59 17.35 4.51
N ALA A 74 -15.47 18.05 3.78
CA ALA A 74 -15.02 18.94 2.73
C ALA A 74 -14.25 20.15 3.30
N ASP A 75 -13.01 20.35 2.88
CA ASP A 75 -12.17 21.47 3.27
C ASP A 75 -11.22 21.88 2.14
N ARG A 76 -11.57 22.97 1.47
CA ARG A 76 -10.79 23.50 0.34
C ARG A 76 -9.43 24.05 0.76
N THR A 77 -9.31 24.53 1.99
CA THR A 77 -8.05 25.07 2.52
C THR A 77 -7.06 23.94 2.73
N VAL A 78 -7.53 22.83 3.31
CA VAL A 78 -6.70 21.63 3.48
C VAL A 78 -6.35 21.03 2.12
N ALA A 79 -7.31 20.94 1.19
CA ALA A 79 -7.04 20.46 -0.17
C ALA A 79 -5.94 21.28 -0.89
N ALA A 80 -6.00 22.61 -0.82
CA ALA A 80 -4.97 23.48 -1.39
C ALA A 80 -3.59 23.24 -0.76
N GLY A 81 -3.54 22.93 0.54
CA GLY A 81 -2.30 22.56 1.23
C GLY A 81 -1.68 21.27 0.72
N TRP A 82 -2.49 20.33 0.20
CA TRP A 82 -2.00 19.09 -0.39
C TRP A 82 -1.55 19.25 -1.85
N PHE A 83 -2.17 20.14 -2.64
CA PHE A 83 -1.76 20.42 -4.03
C PHE A 83 -0.42 21.18 -4.16
N HIS A 84 0.12 21.70 -3.06
CA HIS A 84 1.32 22.55 -3.06
C HIS A 84 2.49 21.94 -2.27
N LYS A 85 2.36 20.68 -1.84
CA LYS A 85 3.46 19.90 -1.29
C LYS A 85 4.27 19.21 -2.39
#